data_AF-A0A6V7P247-F1
#
_entry.id   AF-A0A6V7P247-F1
#
_cell.length_a   1.000
_cell.length_b   1.000
_cell.length_c   1.000
_cell.angle_alpha   90.00
_cell.angle_beta   90.00
_cell.angle_gamma   90.00
#
_symmetry.space_group_name_H-M   'P 1'
#
loop_
_entity.id
_entity.type
_entity.pdbx_description
1 polymer ?
#
loop_
_entity_poly.entity_id
_entity_poly.type
_entity_poly.pdbx_seq_one_letter_code
_entity_poly.pdbx_strand_id
1 'polypeptide(L)'
;MGLDPFLDKTWPMTAVIVDDRRTKYLNRPYGRISRNGLKTHLLQECTSHGVEFHQAKAWEVKHNEFSSAISCSSGYELKANLVVDATGFSSPFVEYDKKRNHGYQIAHGILAEVNCHPFDLDKMLLMDWRDSHMDSEPYLRPQNSKTPTFLYTMPLNSTLIFLEETSLVSRPILSYTEIKRRMTARLRHLGIKLKRVIEDEKCLIPMGGPLPKIPQSTMAIGGAAGLVHPSTGYMVVRGLELAPVIAEAMVGCLGSTRMVRGRQLRHKMWSSLWTGERKRAREFYCFGMEMLLRLDLKGTRSFFDAFFDLDNYCWEGFLSSRLSLRELLLLSLYLFGNASSKCKWDIVSKCPVPFVRMAGNLAIQST
;
A
#
# COMPACT_ATOMS: atom_id res chain seq x y z
N MET A 1 5.23 -13.98 -11.94
CA MET A 1 4.63 -14.15 -10.59
C MET A 1 3.55 -15.24 -10.55
N GLY A 2 3.15 -15.85 -11.68
CA GLY A 2 2.16 -16.95 -11.66
C GLY A 2 0.77 -16.52 -11.22
N LEU A 3 0.43 -15.23 -11.36
CA LEU A 3 -0.84 -14.68 -10.90
C LEU A 3 -1.96 -14.77 -11.94
N ASP A 4 -1.62 -15.07 -13.19
CA ASP A 4 -2.54 -15.07 -14.34
C ASP A 4 -3.77 -15.97 -14.11
N PRO A 5 -3.66 -17.17 -13.51
CA PRO A 5 -4.82 -18.01 -13.21
C PRO A 5 -5.80 -17.40 -12.20
N PHE A 6 -5.37 -16.37 -11.47
CA PHE A 6 -6.15 -15.72 -10.42
C PHE A 6 -6.64 -14.32 -10.81
N LEU A 7 -6.54 -13.94 -12.09
CA LEU A 7 -7.07 -12.67 -12.58
C LEU A 7 -8.58 -12.83 -12.88
N ASP A 8 -9.42 -12.10 -12.14
CA ASP A 8 -10.87 -12.05 -12.40
C ASP A 8 -11.17 -11.30 -13.70
N LYS A 9 -10.42 -10.22 -13.94
CA LYS A 9 -10.51 -9.39 -15.14
C LYS A 9 -9.20 -8.63 -15.37
N THR A 10 -8.88 -8.42 -16.64
CA THR A 10 -7.81 -7.52 -17.08
C THR A 10 -8.38 -6.41 -17.96
N TRP A 11 -7.82 -5.22 -17.81
CA TRP A 11 -8.03 -4.11 -18.73
C TRP A 11 -6.70 -3.82 -19.44
N PRO A 12 -6.69 -3.69 -20.78
CA PRO A 12 -5.46 -3.43 -21.53
C PRO A 12 -4.82 -2.08 -21.20
N MET A 13 -5.60 -1.13 -20.65
CA MET A 13 -5.15 0.23 -20.41
C MET A 13 -5.61 0.76 -19.04
N THR A 14 -4.80 1.64 -18.48
CA THR A 14 -5.11 2.36 -17.23
C THR A 14 -5.29 3.85 -17.54
N ALA A 15 -6.27 4.50 -16.95
CA ALA A 15 -6.51 5.94 -17.09
C ALA A 15 -6.34 6.68 -15.77
N VAL A 16 -5.91 7.94 -15.87
CA VAL A 16 -5.86 8.90 -14.76
C VAL A 16 -6.53 10.19 -15.22
N ILE A 17 -7.57 10.63 -14.52
CA ILE A 17 -8.23 11.90 -14.76
C ILE A 17 -7.73 12.89 -13.72
N VAL A 18 -6.95 13.87 -14.17
CA VAL A 18 -6.34 14.91 -13.32
C VAL A 18 -7.40 15.96 -12.97
N ASP A 19 -8.19 16.39 -13.94
CA ASP A 19 -9.30 17.33 -13.76
C ASP A 19 -10.29 17.20 -14.93
N ASP A 20 -11.30 18.08 -15.01
CA ASP A 20 -12.33 18.04 -16.05
C ASP A 20 -11.79 18.27 -17.47
N ARG A 21 -10.54 18.73 -17.62
CA ARG A 21 -9.91 19.04 -18.91
C ARG A 21 -8.81 18.07 -19.30
N ARG A 22 -8.26 17.33 -18.33
CA ARG A 22 -7.06 16.52 -18.54
C ARG A 22 -7.24 15.08 -18.09
N THR A 23 -7.18 14.19 -19.06
CA THR A 23 -7.10 12.74 -18.89
C THR A 23 -5.78 12.23 -19.45
N LYS A 24 -5.11 11.35 -18.72
CA LYS A 24 -3.90 10.64 -19.15
C LYS A 24 -4.21 9.17 -19.32
N TYR A 25 -3.76 8.61 -20.44
CA TYR A 25 -3.86 7.19 -20.73
C TYR A 25 -2.49 6.55 -20.54
N LEU A 26 -2.38 5.68 -19.55
CA LEU A 26 -1.17 4.96 -19.23
C LEU A 26 -1.18 3.67 -20.06
N ASN A 27 -0.14 3.47 -20.88
CA ASN A 27 0.06 2.25 -21.65
C ASN A 27 0.51 1.08 -20.74
N ARG A 28 -0.33 0.76 -19.76
CA ARG A 28 -0.12 -0.26 -18.75
C ARG A 28 -1.43 -1.02 -18.49
N PRO A 29 -1.45 -2.34 -18.74
CA PRO A 29 -2.56 -3.18 -18.36
C PRO A 29 -2.77 -3.22 -16.84
N TYR A 30 -4.01 -3.36 -16.42
CA TYR A 30 -4.38 -3.55 -15.02
C TYR A 30 -5.13 -4.86 -14.84
N GLY A 31 -4.82 -5.61 -13.78
CA GLY A 31 -5.49 -6.87 -13.46
C GLY A 31 -6.12 -6.82 -12.07
N ARG A 32 -7.39 -7.22 -11.97
CA ARG A 32 -8.05 -7.48 -10.68
C ARG A 32 -7.80 -8.93 -10.30
N ILE A 33 -7.22 -9.15 -9.12
CA ILE A 33 -6.93 -10.49 -8.60
C ILE A 33 -8.11 -10.99 -7.77
N SER A 34 -8.49 -12.25 -8.01
CA SER A 34 -9.37 -13.03 -7.17
C SER A 34 -8.72 -13.26 -5.80
N ARG A 35 -9.09 -12.44 -4.81
CA ARG A 35 -8.54 -12.58 -3.44
C ARG A 35 -8.78 -13.97 -2.88
N ASN A 36 -9.98 -14.52 -3.11
CA ASN A 36 -10.34 -15.85 -2.64
C ASN A 36 -9.61 -16.93 -3.43
N GLY A 37 -9.54 -16.82 -4.76
CA GLY A 37 -8.81 -17.77 -5.61
C GLY A 37 -7.34 -17.87 -5.23
N LEU A 38 -6.64 -16.72 -5.16
CA LEU A 38 -5.23 -16.68 -4.79
C LEU A 38 -5.00 -17.21 -3.36
N LYS A 39 -5.83 -16.80 -2.39
CA LYS A 39 -5.69 -17.28 -1.00
C LYS A 39 -5.88 -18.80 -0.90
N THR A 40 -6.93 -19.33 -1.55
CA THR A 40 -7.21 -20.78 -1.53
C THR A 40 -6.05 -21.55 -2.14
N HIS A 41 -5.53 -21.10 -3.29
CA HIS A 41 -4.37 -21.73 -3.91
C HIS A 41 -3.14 -21.72 -3.00
N LEU A 42 -2.79 -20.59 -2.40
CA LEU A 42 -1.65 -20.50 -1.49
C LEU A 42 -1.79 -21.42 -0.27
N LEU A 43 -3.01 -21.55 0.29
CA LEU A 43 -3.27 -22.47 1.40
C LEU A 43 -3.15 -23.94 0.98
N GLN A 44 -3.62 -24.27 -0.22
CA GLN A 44 -3.49 -25.61 -0.79
C GLN A 44 -2.01 -25.97 -1.03
N GLU A 45 -1.23 -25.05 -1.59
CA GLU A 45 0.22 -25.22 -1.77
C GLU A 45 0.95 -25.41 -0.44
N CYS A 46 0.59 -24.64 0.59
CA CYS A 46 1.13 -24.87 1.93
C CYS A 46 0.80 -26.28 2.44
N THR A 47 -0.45 -26.72 2.30
CA THR A 47 -0.90 -28.04 2.78
C THR A 47 -0.22 -29.18 2.03
N SER A 48 -0.08 -29.07 0.71
CA SER A 48 0.59 -30.09 -0.12
C SER A 48 2.07 -30.25 0.21
N HIS A 49 2.69 -29.21 0.78
CA HIS A 49 4.09 -29.22 1.24
C HIS A 49 4.23 -29.42 2.76
N GLY A 50 3.19 -29.92 3.43
CA GLY A 50 3.25 -30.36 4.83
C GLY A 50 3.11 -29.25 5.88
N VAL A 51 2.59 -28.07 5.51
CA VAL A 51 2.24 -27.04 6.49
C VAL A 51 0.97 -27.43 7.23
N GLU A 52 1.04 -27.46 8.55
CA GLU A 52 -0.11 -27.67 9.42
C GLU A 52 -0.80 -26.34 9.76
N PHE A 53 -2.12 -26.31 9.59
CA PHE A 53 -2.95 -25.15 9.93
C PHE A 53 -3.68 -25.38 11.25
N HIS A 54 -3.46 -24.47 12.20
CA HIS A 54 -4.18 -24.46 13.49
C HIS A 54 -5.16 -23.29 13.55
N GLN A 55 -6.45 -23.60 13.69
CA GLN A 55 -7.48 -22.58 13.86
C GLN A 55 -7.58 -22.14 15.34
N ALA A 56 -6.69 -21.24 15.76
CA ALA A 56 -6.74 -20.61 17.07
C ALA A 56 -6.16 -19.19 17.02
N LYS A 57 -6.58 -18.33 17.95
CA LYS A 57 -5.97 -17.00 18.14
C LYS A 57 -4.72 -17.14 19.00
N ALA A 58 -3.57 -16.74 18.49
CA ALA A 58 -2.39 -16.52 19.33
C ALA A 58 -2.64 -15.30 20.24
N TRP A 59 -2.43 -15.44 21.53
CA TRP A 59 -2.60 -14.36 22.51
C TRP A 59 -1.28 -13.79 22.99
N GLU A 60 -0.27 -14.65 23.14
CA GLU A 60 1.01 -14.30 23.71
C GLU A 60 2.11 -15.10 23.03
N VAL A 61 3.27 -14.46 22.84
CA VAL A 61 4.49 -15.10 22.37
C VAL A 61 5.58 -14.81 23.40
N LYS A 62 6.07 -15.85 24.08
CA LYS A 62 7.20 -15.77 25.00
C LYS A 62 8.46 -16.25 24.30
N HIS A 63 9.49 -15.44 24.35
CA HIS A 63 10.78 -15.78 23.73
C HIS A 63 11.81 -16.17 24.78
N ASN A 64 12.42 -17.34 24.58
CA ASN A 64 13.64 -17.77 25.23
C ASN A 64 14.81 -17.60 24.26
N GLU A 65 16.05 -17.88 24.71
CA GLU A 65 17.23 -17.67 23.87
C GLU A 65 17.21 -18.49 22.58
N PHE A 66 16.68 -19.73 22.61
CA PHE A 66 16.72 -20.67 21.48
C PHE A 66 15.35 -21.21 21.04
N SER A 67 14.28 -20.80 21.71
CA SER A 67 12.91 -21.24 21.44
C SER A 67 11.89 -20.16 21.77
N SER A 68 10.70 -20.28 21.22
CA SER A 68 9.53 -19.46 21.56
C SER A 68 8.37 -20.36 21.92
N ALA A 69 7.54 -19.91 22.86
CA ALA A 69 6.28 -20.53 23.23
C ALA A 69 5.13 -19.60 22.84
N ILE A 70 4.12 -20.14 22.15
CA ILE A 70 2.95 -19.41 21.69
C ILE A 70 1.73 -19.95 22.44
N SER A 71 1.09 -19.08 23.22
CA SER A 71 -0.16 -19.40 23.92
C SER A 71 -1.34 -19.11 23.01
N CYS A 72 -2.16 -20.13 22.76
CA CYS A 72 -3.26 -20.08 21.80
C CYS A 72 -4.64 -20.14 22.46
N SER A 73 -5.67 -19.70 21.72
CA SER A 73 -7.03 -19.62 22.23
C SER A 73 -7.72 -20.92 22.60
N SER A 74 -7.14 -22.00 22.09
CA SER A 74 -7.54 -23.38 22.35
C SER A 74 -6.98 -23.93 23.67
N GLY A 75 -6.13 -23.18 24.38
CA GLY A 75 -5.42 -23.65 25.58
C GLY A 75 -4.15 -24.45 25.29
N TYR A 76 -3.86 -24.75 24.02
CA TYR A 76 -2.60 -25.38 23.61
C TYR A 76 -1.45 -24.36 23.61
N GLU A 77 -0.26 -24.85 23.99
CA GLU A 77 1.01 -24.14 23.82
C GLU A 77 1.77 -24.74 22.64
N LEU A 78 2.14 -23.91 21.66
CA LEU A 78 2.99 -24.31 20.55
C LEU A 78 4.42 -23.87 20.79
N LYS A 79 5.39 -24.73 20.49
CA LYS A 79 6.83 -24.39 20.58
C LYS A 79 7.40 -24.22 19.19
N ALA A 80 8.18 -23.15 19.00
CA ALA A 80 8.80 -22.83 17.70
C ALA A 80 10.24 -22.33 17.86
N ASN A 81 11.09 -22.58 16.87
CA ASN A 81 12.43 -21.96 16.80
C ASN A 81 12.38 -20.55 16.21
N LEU A 82 11.37 -20.25 15.40
CA LEU A 82 11.12 -18.95 14.79
C LEU A 82 9.62 -18.68 14.79
N VAL A 83 9.24 -17.47 15.16
CA VAL A 83 7.86 -16.99 15.05
C VAL A 83 7.83 -15.91 13.98
N VAL A 84 6.99 -16.10 12.96
CA VAL A 84 6.75 -15.12 11.90
C VAL A 84 5.33 -14.58 12.04
N ASP A 85 5.25 -13.29 12.29
CA ASP A 85 3.99 -12.58 12.42
C ASP A 85 3.56 -11.98 11.07
N ALA A 86 2.48 -12.54 10.53
CA ALA A 86 1.80 -12.10 9.32
C ALA A 86 0.42 -11.46 9.60
N THR A 87 0.13 -11.06 10.85
CA THR A 87 -1.18 -10.52 11.26
C THR A 87 -1.51 -9.13 10.70
N GLY A 88 -0.49 -8.40 10.22
CA GLY A 88 -0.65 -7.06 9.64
C GLY A 88 -0.51 -5.94 10.67
N PHE A 89 -1.12 -4.79 10.39
CA PHE A 89 -0.88 -3.52 11.12
C PHE A 89 -1.35 -3.50 12.59
N SER A 90 -2.23 -4.44 12.95
CA SER A 90 -2.79 -4.61 14.29
C SER A 90 -2.04 -5.66 15.13
N SER A 91 -0.84 -6.05 14.70
CA SER A 91 0.00 -6.97 15.43
C SER A 91 0.24 -6.51 16.88
N PRO A 92 0.00 -7.39 17.87
CA PRO A 92 0.43 -7.18 19.25
C PRO A 92 1.84 -7.73 19.53
N PHE A 93 2.48 -8.42 18.57
CA PHE A 93 3.71 -9.19 18.78
C PHE A 93 4.97 -8.48 18.29
N VAL A 94 4.84 -7.29 17.72
CA VAL A 94 5.92 -6.52 17.10
C VAL A 94 6.18 -5.23 17.86
N GLU A 95 7.42 -5.06 18.30
CA GLU A 95 7.90 -3.88 19.04
C GLU A 95 8.33 -2.74 18.11
N TYR A 96 8.16 -1.50 18.57
CA TYR A 96 8.59 -0.28 17.90
C TYR A 96 9.29 0.65 18.90
N ASP A 97 10.50 1.13 18.58
CA ASP A 97 11.25 2.07 19.44
C ASP A 97 10.85 3.54 19.25
N LYS A 98 9.99 3.81 18.26
CA LYS A 98 9.56 5.16 17.88
C LYS A 98 8.05 5.24 17.87
N LYS A 99 7.51 6.41 18.21
CA LYS A 99 6.06 6.68 18.14
C LYS A 99 5.55 6.41 16.71
N ARG A 100 4.48 5.63 16.61
CA ARG A 100 3.79 5.33 15.36
C ARG A 100 3.12 6.60 14.82
N ASN A 101 3.78 7.26 13.87
CA ASN A 101 3.29 8.47 13.19
C ASN A 101 2.95 8.16 11.73
N HIS A 102 1.92 7.32 11.53
CA HIS A 102 1.49 6.89 10.19
C HIS A 102 0.66 7.98 9.50
N GLY A 103 0.75 8.06 8.17
CA GLY A 103 -0.36 8.58 7.38
C GLY A 103 -1.44 7.50 7.25
N TYR A 104 -2.64 7.85 6.83
CA TYR A 104 -3.71 6.87 6.64
C TYR A 104 -4.34 7.04 5.25
N GLN A 105 -4.38 5.95 4.50
CA GLN A 105 -5.27 5.80 3.36
C GLN A 105 -6.57 5.19 3.85
N ILE A 106 -7.70 5.80 3.51
CA ILE A 106 -9.04 5.29 3.81
C ILE A 106 -9.89 5.31 2.55
N ALA A 107 -10.63 4.23 2.33
CA ALA A 107 -11.50 4.11 1.17
C ALA A 107 -12.83 3.43 1.51
N HIS A 108 -13.85 3.74 0.70
CA HIS A 108 -15.10 3.01 0.63
C HIS A 108 -15.27 2.47 -0.79
N GLY A 109 -15.21 1.15 -0.92
CA GLY A 109 -15.38 0.43 -2.17
C GLY A 109 -16.71 -0.30 -2.21
N ILE A 110 -17.34 -0.37 -3.39
CA ILE A 110 -18.48 -1.24 -3.66
C ILE A 110 -18.30 -1.96 -4.98
N LEU A 111 -18.68 -3.23 -5.02
CA LEU A 111 -19.01 -3.93 -6.27
C LEU A 111 -20.52 -3.87 -6.43
N ALA A 112 -21.00 -3.24 -7.51
CA ALA A 112 -22.43 -2.99 -7.66
C ALA A 112 -22.96 -3.26 -9.07
N GLU A 113 -24.19 -3.75 -9.11
CA GLU A 113 -25.03 -3.72 -10.30
C GLU A 113 -25.71 -2.36 -10.41
N VAL A 114 -25.62 -1.77 -11.59
CA VAL A 114 -26.12 -0.43 -11.91
C VAL A 114 -26.96 -0.46 -13.17
N ASN A 115 -27.77 0.58 -13.39
CA ASN A 115 -28.51 0.71 -14.65
C ASN A 115 -27.56 0.86 -15.85
N CYS A 116 -26.58 1.75 -15.72
CA CYS A 116 -25.48 1.98 -16.64
C CYS A 116 -24.40 2.81 -15.90
N HIS A 117 -23.21 2.92 -16.49
CA HIS A 117 -22.15 3.81 -16.02
C HIS A 117 -21.41 4.44 -17.21
N PRO A 118 -20.74 5.60 -17.02
CA PRO A 118 -20.08 6.32 -18.11
C PRO A 118 -18.66 5.84 -18.43
N PHE A 119 -18.13 4.85 -17.70
CA PHE A 119 -16.74 4.41 -17.84
C PHE A 119 -16.55 3.38 -18.97
N ASP A 120 -15.42 3.48 -19.67
CA ASP A 120 -15.03 2.56 -20.74
C ASP A 120 -14.75 1.14 -20.22
N LEU A 121 -15.15 0.11 -20.97
CA LEU A 121 -14.99 -1.29 -20.54
C LEU A 121 -13.58 -1.86 -20.77
N ASP A 122 -12.77 -1.20 -21.60
CA ASP A 122 -11.39 -1.56 -21.93
C ASP A 122 -10.35 -0.82 -21.08
N LYS A 123 -10.79 0.02 -20.13
CA LYS A 123 -9.92 0.80 -19.26
C LYS A 123 -10.25 0.58 -17.79
N MET A 124 -9.21 0.53 -16.99
CA MET A 124 -9.30 0.68 -15.56
C MET A 124 -9.00 2.14 -15.20
N LEU A 125 -9.83 2.78 -14.38
CA LEU A 125 -9.60 4.15 -13.92
C LEU A 125 -8.88 4.13 -12.58
N LEU A 126 -7.59 4.46 -12.60
CA LEU A 126 -6.72 4.40 -11.43
C LEU A 126 -7.00 5.54 -10.47
N MET A 127 -7.16 6.76 -11.00
CA MET A 127 -7.47 7.94 -10.19
C MET A 127 -8.32 8.91 -11.00
N ASP A 128 -9.47 9.30 -10.46
CA ASP A 128 -10.27 10.42 -10.92
C ASP A 128 -10.35 11.51 -9.86
N TRP A 129 -9.57 12.57 -10.08
CA TRP A 129 -9.44 13.70 -9.19
C TRP A 129 -10.46 14.80 -9.44
N ARG A 130 -11.40 14.65 -10.39
CA ARG A 130 -12.42 15.68 -10.67
C ARG A 130 -13.26 15.99 -9.43
N ASP A 131 -13.59 17.27 -9.26
CA ASP A 131 -14.39 17.79 -8.15
C ASP A 131 -15.68 18.51 -8.61
N SER A 132 -16.03 18.44 -9.90
CA SER A 132 -17.27 18.97 -10.48
C SER A 132 -18.53 18.39 -9.83
N HIS A 133 -18.48 17.16 -9.32
CA HIS A 133 -19.56 16.58 -8.50
C HIS A 133 -19.84 17.33 -7.19
N MET A 134 -18.94 18.21 -6.76
CA MET A 134 -19.14 19.10 -5.60
C MET A 134 -19.93 20.37 -5.96
N ASP A 135 -20.27 20.59 -7.24
CA ASP A 135 -21.10 21.73 -7.65
C ASP A 135 -22.51 21.65 -7.09
N SER A 136 -23.09 20.46 -7.08
CA SER A 136 -24.38 20.17 -6.45
C SER A 136 -24.32 20.05 -4.92
N GLU A 137 -23.12 20.00 -4.34
CA GLU A 137 -22.91 19.75 -2.90
C GLU A 137 -21.86 20.73 -2.32
N PRO A 138 -22.11 22.05 -2.33
CA PRO A 138 -21.10 23.08 -2.06
C PRO A 138 -20.48 22.99 -0.65
N TYR A 139 -21.19 22.41 0.32
CA TYR A 139 -20.69 22.22 1.68
C TYR A 139 -19.51 21.22 1.76
N LEU A 140 -19.34 20.34 0.77
CA LEU A 140 -18.21 19.40 0.69
C LEU A 140 -16.92 20.05 0.15
N ARG A 141 -17.03 21.18 -0.56
CA ARG A 141 -15.90 21.81 -1.27
C ARG A 141 -14.74 22.23 -0.37
N PRO A 142 -14.94 22.88 0.80
CA PRO A 142 -13.81 23.34 1.61
C PRO A 142 -12.93 22.17 2.08
N GLN A 143 -13.56 21.09 2.57
CA GLN A 143 -12.84 19.92 3.05
C GLN A 143 -12.24 19.10 1.90
N ASN A 144 -12.90 19.03 0.75
CA ASN A 144 -12.35 18.37 -0.44
C ASN A 144 -11.14 19.13 -1.00
N SER A 145 -11.17 20.46 -0.98
CA SER A 145 -10.04 21.28 -1.43
C SER A 145 -8.80 21.05 -0.55
N LYS A 146 -8.97 20.89 0.77
CA LYS A 146 -7.88 20.69 1.72
C LYS A 146 -7.37 19.24 1.76
N THR A 147 -8.28 18.28 1.76
CA THR A 147 -8.01 16.83 1.83
C THR A 147 -8.82 16.14 0.75
N PRO A 148 -8.31 16.09 -0.49
CA PRO A 148 -9.06 15.58 -1.63
C PRO A 148 -9.21 14.07 -1.58
N THR A 149 -10.28 13.58 -2.20
CA THR A 149 -10.47 12.17 -2.52
C THR A 149 -10.51 11.98 -4.03
N PHE A 150 -10.20 10.77 -4.47
CA PHE A 150 -10.32 10.38 -5.87
C PHE A 150 -11.21 9.15 -6.00
N LEU A 151 -11.81 8.98 -7.17
CA LEU A 151 -12.53 7.76 -7.51
C LEU A 151 -11.62 6.80 -8.27
N TYR A 152 -11.68 5.54 -7.89
CA TYR A 152 -11.07 4.40 -8.56
C TYR A 152 -12.18 3.54 -9.15
N THR A 153 -12.05 3.12 -10.42
CA THR A 153 -13.10 2.31 -11.07
C THR A 153 -12.56 1.14 -11.88
N MET A 154 -13.30 0.04 -11.80
CA MET A 154 -13.06 -1.19 -12.53
C MET A 154 -14.37 -1.65 -13.17
N PRO A 155 -14.65 -1.25 -14.42
CA PRO A 155 -15.85 -1.67 -15.13
C PRO A 155 -15.76 -3.13 -15.55
N LEU A 156 -16.64 -4.00 -15.04
CA LEU A 156 -16.65 -5.43 -15.40
C LEU A 156 -17.50 -5.66 -16.66
N ASN A 157 -18.65 -5.00 -16.76
CA ASN A 157 -19.48 -4.88 -17.96
C ASN A 157 -20.34 -3.62 -17.84
N SER A 158 -21.21 -3.33 -18.82
CA SER A 158 -22.04 -2.11 -18.87
C SER A 158 -22.96 -1.88 -17.66
N THR A 159 -23.21 -2.92 -16.85
CA THR A 159 -24.12 -2.88 -15.69
C THR A 159 -23.47 -3.36 -14.40
N LEU A 160 -22.20 -3.76 -14.41
CA LEU A 160 -21.49 -4.30 -13.25
C LEU A 160 -20.13 -3.63 -13.12
N ILE A 161 -19.91 -2.93 -12.01
CA ILE A 161 -18.72 -2.09 -11.82
C ILE A 161 -18.27 -2.10 -10.36
N PHE A 162 -16.96 -2.11 -10.16
CA PHE A 162 -16.37 -1.77 -8.86
C PHE A 162 -15.98 -0.29 -8.83
N LEU A 163 -16.38 0.39 -7.76
CA LEU A 163 -16.23 1.83 -7.54
C LEU A 163 -15.65 2.02 -6.15
N GLU A 164 -14.61 2.82 -6.00
CA GLU A 164 -14.00 3.10 -4.71
C GLU A 164 -13.63 4.58 -4.58
N GLU A 165 -14.21 5.27 -3.60
CA GLU A 165 -13.81 6.64 -3.25
C GLU A 165 -12.72 6.58 -2.17
N THR A 166 -11.57 7.17 -2.46
CA THR A 166 -10.34 6.98 -1.69
C THR A 166 -9.70 8.31 -1.30
N SER A 167 -9.36 8.45 -0.02
CA SER A 167 -8.43 9.47 0.46
C SER A 167 -7.03 8.89 0.41
N LEU A 168 -6.19 9.34 -0.54
CA LEU A 168 -4.83 8.83 -0.78
C LEU A 168 -3.99 8.73 0.50
N VAL A 169 -3.79 9.85 1.19
CA VAL A 169 -3.13 9.87 2.48
C VAL A 169 -3.57 11.09 3.28
N SER A 170 -3.92 10.87 4.55
CA SER A 170 -4.32 11.94 5.48
C SER A 170 -3.73 11.70 6.87
N ARG A 171 -3.49 12.80 7.59
CA ARG A 171 -3.07 12.79 9.00
C ARG A 171 -3.62 14.06 9.67
N PRO A 172 -4.62 13.97 10.57
CA PRO A 172 -5.34 12.76 11.00
C PRO A 172 -6.14 12.11 9.87
N ILE A 173 -6.60 10.89 10.11
CA ILE A 173 -7.43 10.13 9.16
C ILE A 173 -8.74 10.86 8.84
N LEU A 174 -9.16 10.85 7.57
CA LEU A 174 -10.48 11.34 7.17
C LEU A 174 -11.60 10.43 7.71
N SER A 175 -12.72 11.03 8.10
CA SER A 175 -13.89 10.27 8.56
C SER A 175 -14.44 9.35 7.47
N TYR A 176 -14.76 8.11 7.82
CA TYR A 176 -15.39 7.17 6.90
C TYR A 176 -16.74 7.69 6.38
N THR A 177 -17.51 8.39 7.23
CA THR A 177 -18.78 9.00 6.84
C THR A 177 -18.60 10.08 5.76
N GLU A 178 -17.50 10.83 5.84
CA GLU A 178 -17.17 11.85 4.83
C GLU A 178 -16.85 11.20 3.47
N ILE A 179 -16.08 10.10 3.45
CA ILE A 179 -15.80 9.33 2.24
C ILE A 179 -17.12 8.84 1.59
N LYS A 180 -18.03 8.24 2.36
CA LYS A 180 -19.32 7.76 1.85
C LYS A 180 -20.19 8.88 1.28
N ARG A 181 -20.20 10.06 1.92
CA ARG A 181 -20.93 11.24 1.43
C ARG A 181 -20.39 11.71 0.08
N ARG A 182 -19.06 11.80 -0.07
CA ARG A 182 -18.41 12.17 -1.34
C ARG A 182 -18.68 11.17 -2.45
N MET A 183 -18.58 9.88 -2.14
CA MET A 183 -18.94 8.82 -3.09
C MET A 183 -20.39 8.98 -3.54
N THR A 184 -21.34 9.19 -2.63
CA THR A 184 -22.76 9.37 -2.94
C THR A 184 -22.99 10.59 -3.85
N ALA A 185 -22.37 11.73 -3.53
CA ALA A 185 -22.42 12.93 -4.36
C ALA A 185 -21.89 12.66 -5.78
N ARG A 186 -20.75 11.97 -5.88
CA ARG A 186 -20.15 11.59 -7.16
C ARG A 186 -21.03 10.66 -7.98
N LEU A 187 -21.59 9.60 -7.38
CA LEU A 187 -22.48 8.68 -8.10
C LEU A 187 -23.71 9.39 -8.64
N ARG A 188 -24.30 10.30 -7.85
CA ARG A 188 -25.44 11.12 -8.30
C ARG A 188 -25.06 12.02 -9.47
N HIS A 189 -23.91 12.70 -9.38
CA HIS A 189 -23.41 13.58 -10.43
C HIS A 189 -23.13 12.81 -11.74
N LEU A 190 -22.58 11.60 -11.64
CA LEU A 190 -22.32 10.72 -12.79
C LEU A 190 -23.59 10.01 -13.32
N GLY A 191 -24.76 10.22 -12.70
CA GLY A 191 -26.00 9.57 -13.08
C GLY A 191 -26.04 8.05 -12.80
N ILE A 192 -25.12 7.53 -11.98
CA ILE A 192 -25.03 6.11 -11.68
C ILE A 192 -26.13 5.72 -10.68
N LYS A 193 -27.11 4.96 -11.16
CA LYS A 193 -28.21 4.44 -10.33
C LYS A 193 -27.91 3.00 -9.92
N LEU A 194 -27.72 2.78 -8.61
CA LEU A 194 -27.49 1.45 -8.04
C LEU A 194 -28.78 0.62 -8.09
N LYS A 195 -28.67 -0.62 -8.59
CA LYS A 195 -29.72 -1.65 -8.46
C LYS A 195 -29.47 -2.52 -7.23
N ARG A 196 -28.22 -2.97 -7.08
CA ARG A 196 -27.81 -3.91 -6.02
C ARG A 196 -26.33 -3.72 -5.71
N VAL A 197 -25.98 -3.73 -4.43
CA VAL A 197 -24.58 -3.82 -3.97
C VAL A 197 -24.29 -5.28 -3.68
N ILE A 198 -23.27 -5.84 -4.35
CA ILE A 198 -22.83 -7.23 -4.21
C ILE A 198 -21.78 -7.33 -3.09
N GLU A 199 -20.86 -6.36 -3.05
CA GLU A 199 -19.79 -6.29 -2.05
C GLU A 199 -19.64 -4.84 -1.55
N ASP A 200 -19.39 -4.67 -0.25
CA ASP A 200 -18.99 -3.40 0.40
C ASP A 200 -17.63 -3.62 1.08
N GLU A 201 -16.68 -2.75 0.79
CA GLU A 201 -15.34 -2.77 1.37
C GLU A 201 -15.02 -1.45 2.09
N LYS A 202 -14.60 -1.57 3.34
CA LYS A 202 -13.92 -0.51 4.08
C LYS A 202 -12.44 -0.81 4.13
N CYS A 203 -11.65 0.00 3.44
CA CYS A 203 -10.20 -0.12 3.43
C CYS A 203 -9.59 0.92 4.38
N LEU A 204 -8.70 0.48 5.28
CA LEU A 204 -7.88 1.34 6.13
C LEU A 204 -6.44 0.84 6.11
N ILE A 205 -5.55 1.65 5.54
CA ILE A 205 -4.14 1.29 5.40
C ILE A 205 -3.29 2.33 6.15
N PRO A 206 -2.57 1.92 7.21
CA PRO A 206 -1.51 2.72 7.79
C PRO A 206 -0.32 2.83 6.84
N MET A 207 0.04 4.07 6.51
CA MET A 207 1.05 4.44 5.53
C MET A 207 2.30 4.97 6.22
N GLY A 208 3.48 4.50 5.80
CA GLY A 208 4.75 4.97 6.36
C GLY A 208 4.91 4.65 7.85
N GLY A 209 5.32 5.63 8.65
CA GLY A 209 5.70 5.43 10.06
C GLY A 209 7.04 4.71 10.25
N PRO A 210 7.48 4.52 11.50
CA PRO A 210 8.75 3.87 11.78
C PRO A 210 8.71 2.39 11.38
N LEU A 211 9.87 1.86 10.99
CA LEU A 211 10.05 0.41 10.96
C LEU A 211 9.92 -0.17 12.37
N PRO A 212 9.55 -1.46 12.50
CA PRO A 212 9.67 -2.16 13.76
C PRO A 212 11.10 -2.12 14.30
N LYS A 213 11.28 -2.37 15.58
CA LYS A 213 12.59 -2.56 16.19
C LYS A 213 13.31 -3.70 15.47
N ILE A 214 14.50 -3.42 14.93
CA ILE A 214 15.27 -4.38 14.14
C ILE A 214 16.69 -4.48 14.70
N PRO A 215 17.17 -5.67 15.09
CA PRO A 215 16.44 -6.95 15.15
C PRO A 215 15.55 -7.05 16.40
N GLN A 216 14.52 -7.89 16.34
CA GLN A 216 13.72 -8.33 17.49
C GLN A 216 13.39 -9.84 17.37
N SER A 217 12.78 -10.42 18.41
CA SER A 217 12.55 -11.87 18.48
C SER A 217 11.48 -12.39 17.54
N THR A 218 10.31 -11.75 17.50
CA THR A 218 9.30 -12.02 16.48
C THR A 218 9.77 -11.46 15.14
N MET A 219 9.85 -12.29 14.11
CA MET A 219 10.01 -11.78 12.75
C MET A 219 8.64 -11.31 12.26
N ALA A 220 8.56 -10.15 11.63
CA ALA A 220 7.32 -9.72 10.99
C ALA A 220 7.40 -9.87 9.47
N ILE A 221 6.26 -10.07 8.82
CA ILE A 221 6.08 -9.92 7.36
C ILE A 221 4.85 -9.04 7.07
N GLY A 222 4.77 -8.51 5.84
CA GLY A 222 3.63 -7.70 5.40
C GLY A 222 3.49 -6.38 6.17
N GLY A 223 2.27 -6.07 6.58
CA GLY A 223 1.93 -4.80 7.23
C GLY A 223 2.65 -4.60 8.57
N ALA A 224 2.81 -5.68 9.35
CA ALA A 224 3.51 -5.65 10.63
C ALA A 224 5.00 -5.29 10.45
N ALA A 225 5.59 -5.71 9.33
CA ALA A 225 7.00 -5.44 9.01
C ALA A 225 7.25 -4.08 8.36
N GLY A 226 6.21 -3.29 8.09
CA GLY A 226 6.34 -2.00 7.42
C GLY A 226 6.57 -2.10 5.90
N LEU A 227 6.13 -3.18 5.25
CA LEU A 227 6.27 -3.39 3.81
C LEU A 227 5.29 -2.59 2.95
N VAL A 228 4.21 -2.07 3.55
CA VAL A 228 3.26 -1.17 2.87
C VAL A 228 4.02 0.00 2.26
N HIS A 229 3.84 0.23 0.96
CA HIS A 229 4.43 1.34 0.26
C HIS A 229 3.89 2.67 0.83
N PRO A 230 4.73 3.52 1.46
CA PRO A 230 4.26 4.71 2.16
C PRO A 230 3.43 5.69 1.32
N SER A 231 3.67 5.80 0.01
CA SER A 231 2.95 6.75 -0.86
C SER A 231 1.74 6.18 -1.62
N THR A 232 1.52 4.86 -1.65
CA THR A 232 0.49 4.22 -2.50
C THR A 232 -0.38 3.21 -1.77
N GLY A 233 0.10 2.65 -0.66
CA GLY A 233 -0.58 1.59 0.09
C GLY A 233 -0.36 0.19 -0.47
N TYR A 234 0.38 0.06 -1.57
CA TYR A 234 0.62 -1.23 -2.20
C TYR A 234 1.57 -2.10 -1.37
N MET A 235 1.27 -3.40 -1.31
CA MET A 235 2.03 -4.36 -0.50
C MET A 235 1.99 -5.78 -1.05
N VAL A 236 0.88 -6.24 -1.62
CA VAL A 236 0.66 -7.67 -1.97
C VAL A 236 1.77 -8.22 -2.85
N VAL A 237 2.03 -7.59 -4.00
CA VAL A 237 3.07 -8.00 -4.94
C VAL A 237 4.46 -8.01 -4.29
N ARG A 238 4.78 -6.96 -3.54
CA ARG A 238 6.05 -6.85 -2.79
C ARG A 238 6.20 -7.96 -1.74
N GLY A 239 5.10 -8.34 -1.09
CA GLY A 239 5.07 -9.45 -0.13
C GLY A 239 5.38 -10.79 -0.81
N LEU A 240 4.77 -11.04 -1.97
CA LEU A 240 5.03 -12.24 -2.78
C LEU A 240 6.47 -12.28 -3.31
N GLU A 241 7.04 -11.15 -3.72
CA GLU A 241 8.43 -11.04 -4.18
C GLU A 241 9.44 -11.33 -3.06
N LEU A 242 9.15 -10.90 -1.84
CA LEU A 242 10.06 -11.06 -0.69
C LEU A 242 9.91 -12.41 0.02
N ALA A 243 8.78 -13.12 -0.18
CA ALA A 243 8.54 -14.40 0.49
C ALA A 243 9.61 -15.47 0.17
N PRO A 244 10.03 -15.69 -1.10
CA PRO A 244 11.13 -16.61 -1.41
C PRO A 244 12.45 -16.23 -0.75
N VAL A 245 12.81 -14.93 -0.75
CA VAL A 245 14.05 -14.43 -0.12
C VAL A 245 14.07 -14.73 1.38
N ILE A 246 12.93 -14.58 2.05
CA ILE A 246 12.78 -14.91 3.46
C ILE A 246 12.85 -16.43 3.66
N ALA A 247 12.16 -17.22 2.84
CA ALA A 247 12.16 -18.67 2.93
C ALA A 247 13.56 -19.28 2.74
N GLU A 248 14.34 -18.77 1.78
CA GLU A 248 15.74 -19.16 1.58
C GLU A 248 16.60 -18.86 2.82
N ALA A 249 16.40 -17.70 3.44
CA ALA A 249 17.09 -17.37 4.69
C ALA A 249 16.69 -18.31 5.84
N MET A 250 15.42 -18.75 5.91
CA MET A 250 14.96 -19.75 6.87
C MET A 250 15.65 -21.09 6.63
N VAL A 251 15.67 -21.58 5.38
CA VAL A 251 16.33 -22.84 5.00
C VAL A 251 17.82 -22.80 5.34
N GLY A 252 18.52 -21.72 5.00
CA GLY A 252 19.95 -21.57 5.30
C GLY A 252 20.25 -21.55 6.80
N CYS A 253 19.34 -21.03 7.63
CA CYS A 253 19.54 -20.98 9.08
C CYS A 253 19.07 -22.25 9.80
N LEU A 254 17.92 -22.79 9.43
CA LEU A 254 17.23 -23.85 10.16
C LEU A 254 17.37 -25.24 9.51
N GLY A 255 17.61 -25.30 8.21
CA GLY A 255 17.76 -26.54 7.45
C GLY A 255 19.20 -27.04 7.28
N SER A 256 20.20 -26.31 7.78
CA SER A 256 21.60 -26.73 7.70
C SER A 256 22.00 -27.68 8.83
N THR A 257 23.04 -28.51 8.60
CA THR A 257 23.60 -29.43 9.62
C THR A 257 24.02 -28.72 10.91
N ARG A 258 24.37 -27.43 10.82
CA ARG A 258 24.61 -26.55 11.97
C ARG A 258 23.55 -25.45 12.04
N MET A 259 22.44 -25.79 12.68
CA MET A 259 21.32 -24.87 12.88
C MET A 259 21.76 -23.58 13.60
N VAL A 260 21.46 -22.44 12.96
CA VAL A 260 21.66 -21.10 13.50
C VAL A 260 20.45 -20.73 14.36
N ARG A 261 20.68 -20.38 15.62
CA ARG A 261 19.61 -20.05 16.59
C ARG A 261 19.84 -18.71 17.28
N GLY A 262 18.85 -18.29 18.07
CA GLY A 262 18.92 -17.13 18.95
C GLY A 262 19.22 -15.82 18.22
N ARG A 263 20.18 -15.04 18.74
CA ARG A 263 20.48 -13.69 18.21
C ARG A 263 20.91 -13.71 16.73
N GLN A 264 21.68 -14.71 16.32
CA GLN A 264 22.17 -14.81 14.94
C GLN A 264 21.04 -15.09 13.95
N LEU A 265 20.11 -15.99 14.30
CA LEU A 265 18.91 -16.27 13.50
C LEU A 265 18.10 -14.98 13.32
N ARG A 266 17.77 -14.30 14.43
CA ARG A 266 17.00 -13.04 14.43
C ARG A 266 17.65 -12.00 13.51
N HIS A 267 18.96 -11.82 13.61
CA HIS A 267 19.68 -10.86 12.78
C HIS A 267 19.62 -11.24 11.29
N LYS A 268 19.91 -12.49 10.95
CA LYS A 268 19.84 -12.98 9.55
C LYS A 268 18.45 -12.80 8.96
N MET A 269 17.41 -13.21 9.68
CA MET A 269 16.01 -13.09 9.24
C MET A 269 15.59 -11.63 9.01
N TRP A 270 15.92 -10.73 9.94
CA TRP A 270 15.58 -9.31 9.73
C TRP A 270 16.42 -8.65 8.63
N SER A 271 17.68 -9.06 8.46
CA SER A 271 18.55 -8.54 7.40
C SER A 271 18.16 -9.02 6.00
N SER A 272 17.57 -10.22 5.86
CA SER A 272 17.07 -10.71 4.57
C SER A 272 15.86 -9.90 4.09
N LEU A 273 15.05 -9.39 5.02
CA LEU A 273 13.93 -8.50 4.72
C LEU A 273 14.36 -7.05 4.50
N TRP A 274 14.99 -6.45 5.52
CA TRP A 274 15.36 -5.03 5.53
C TRP A 274 16.87 -4.82 5.37
N THR A 275 17.34 -4.95 4.13
CA THR A 275 18.70 -4.55 3.75
C THR A 275 18.90 -3.05 3.92
N GLY A 276 20.16 -2.61 4.03
CA GLY A 276 20.48 -1.16 4.10
C GLY A 276 19.90 -0.39 2.91
N GLU A 277 19.95 -0.96 1.70
CA GLU A 277 19.36 -0.37 0.51
C GLU A 277 17.83 -0.24 0.61
N ARG A 278 17.11 -1.29 1.04
CA ARG A 278 15.65 -1.24 1.18
C ARG A 278 15.21 -0.25 2.26
N LYS A 279 15.97 -0.13 3.36
CA LYS A 279 15.73 0.87 4.39
C LYS A 279 15.87 2.29 3.81
N ARG A 280 16.95 2.56 3.07
CA ARG A 280 17.17 3.86 2.42
C ARG A 280 16.13 4.17 1.35
N ALA A 281 15.74 3.19 0.53
CA ALA A 281 14.71 3.37 -0.50
C ALA A 281 13.36 3.69 0.14
N ARG A 282 13.05 3.06 1.28
CA ARG A 282 11.86 3.37 2.06
C ARG A 282 11.84 4.81 2.57
N GLU A 283 12.98 5.43 2.87
CA GLU A 283 13.03 6.83 3.27
C GLU A 283 12.54 7.77 2.14
N PHE A 284 12.84 7.47 0.88
CA PHE A 284 12.30 8.21 -0.27
C PHE A 284 10.78 8.06 -0.38
N TYR A 285 10.25 6.84 -0.21
CA TYR A 285 8.79 6.64 -0.24
C TYR A 285 8.11 7.35 0.95
N CYS A 286 8.71 7.32 2.14
CA CYS A 286 8.24 8.08 3.30
C CYS A 286 8.26 9.60 3.03
N PHE A 287 9.30 10.11 2.38
CA PHE A 287 9.36 11.51 1.96
C PHE A 287 8.24 11.85 0.96
N GLY A 288 8.01 11.01 -0.05
CA GLY A 288 6.90 11.17 -1.00
C GLY A 288 5.54 11.21 -0.30
N MET A 289 5.32 10.32 0.68
CA MET A 289 4.10 10.34 1.51
C MET A 289 3.96 11.65 2.30
N GLU A 290 5.03 12.11 2.95
CA GLU A 290 5.04 13.36 3.69
C GLU A 290 4.77 14.57 2.78
N MET A 291 5.24 14.55 1.53
CA MET A 291 4.90 15.58 0.57
C MET A 291 3.41 15.56 0.20
N LEU A 292 2.87 14.38 -0.13
CA LEU A 292 1.44 14.20 -0.46
C LEU A 292 0.52 14.66 0.67
N LEU A 293 0.89 14.44 1.94
CA LEU A 293 0.15 14.93 3.12
C LEU A 293 -0.02 16.46 3.19
N ARG A 294 0.79 17.22 2.44
CA ARG A 294 0.84 18.70 2.49
C ARG A 294 0.24 19.36 1.25
N LEU A 295 -0.17 18.57 0.26
CA LEU A 295 -0.77 19.09 -0.95
C LEU A 295 -2.29 19.25 -0.76
N ASP A 296 -2.81 20.38 -1.24
CA ASP A 296 -4.25 20.58 -1.44
C ASP A 296 -4.67 19.90 -2.76
N LEU A 297 -5.95 20.00 -3.14
CA LEU A 297 -6.43 19.43 -4.40
C LEU A 297 -5.64 19.92 -5.62
N LYS A 298 -5.34 21.22 -5.70
CA LYS A 298 -4.61 21.82 -6.83
C LYS A 298 -3.17 21.34 -6.90
N GLY A 299 -2.50 21.23 -5.75
CA GLY A 299 -1.16 20.67 -5.63
C GLY A 299 -1.14 19.19 -6.00
N THR A 300 -2.12 18.42 -5.52
CA THR A 300 -2.26 16.99 -5.80
C THR A 300 -2.46 16.71 -7.28
N ARG A 301 -3.34 17.48 -7.95
CA ARG A 301 -3.54 17.43 -9.40
C ARG A 301 -2.25 17.74 -10.16
N SER A 302 -1.59 18.85 -9.82
CA SER A 302 -0.30 19.22 -10.42
C SER A 302 0.78 18.16 -10.24
N PHE A 303 0.82 17.51 -9.06
CA PHE A 303 1.77 16.45 -8.76
C PHE A 303 1.52 15.21 -9.62
N PHE A 304 0.30 14.69 -9.65
CA PHE A 304 -0.01 13.49 -10.43
C PHE A 304 0.07 13.75 -11.93
N ASP A 305 -0.22 14.97 -12.37
CA ASP A 305 0.02 15.40 -13.73
C ASP A 305 1.50 15.23 -14.12
N ALA A 306 2.42 15.80 -13.34
CA ALA A 306 3.86 15.66 -13.59
C ALA A 306 4.38 14.22 -13.36
N PHE A 307 3.84 13.50 -12.38
CA PHE A 307 4.26 12.15 -12.03
C PHE A 307 3.96 11.14 -13.15
N PHE A 308 2.77 11.22 -13.75
CA PHE A 308 2.38 10.35 -14.86
C PHE A 308 2.89 10.83 -16.23
N ASP A 309 3.59 11.97 -16.30
CA ASP A 309 4.37 12.40 -17.48
C ASP A 309 5.82 11.87 -17.46
N LEU A 310 6.24 11.23 -16.36
CA LEU A 310 7.52 10.53 -16.32
C LEU A 310 7.50 9.30 -17.24
N ASP A 311 8.68 8.83 -17.64
CA ASP A 311 8.80 7.56 -18.35
C ASP A 311 8.15 6.41 -17.56
N ASN A 312 7.56 5.46 -18.30
CA ASN A 312 6.85 4.32 -17.72
C ASN A 312 7.72 3.56 -16.72
N TYR A 313 9.00 3.36 -17.01
CA TYR A 313 9.92 2.69 -16.10
C TYR A 313 9.96 3.37 -14.72
N CYS A 314 10.01 4.70 -14.69
CA CYS A 314 10.14 5.49 -13.47
C CYS A 314 8.89 5.39 -12.59
N TRP A 315 7.71 5.74 -13.10
CA TRP A 315 6.51 5.76 -12.25
C TRP A 315 6.07 4.34 -11.89
N GLU A 316 6.20 3.36 -12.80
CA GLU A 316 5.89 1.96 -12.49
C GLU A 316 6.83 1.40 -11.43
N GLY A 317 8.13 1.67 -11.58
CA GLY A 317 9.15 1.26 -10.63
C GLY A 317 8.88 1.85 -9.24
N PHE A 318 8.48 3.12 -9.18
CA PHE A 318 8.09 3.77 -7.92
C PHE A 318 6.90 3.05 -7.29
N LEU A 319 5.78 2.91 -8.02
CA LEU A 319 4.56 2.26 -7.49
C LEU A 319 4.80 0.82 -7.02
N SER A 320 5.76 0.11 -7.63
CA SER A 320 6.10 -1.28 -7.32
C SER A 320 7.27 -1.46 -6.35
N SER A 321 7.87 -0.37 -5.83
CA SER A 321 9.07 -0.41 -4.99
C SER A 321 10.30 -1.07 -5.62
N ARG A 322 10.43 -1.05 -6.96
CA ARG A 322 11.53 -1.71 -7.70
C ARG A 322 12.72 -0.81 -8.01
N LEU A 323 12.59 0.50 -7.84
CA LEU A 323 13.68 1.43 -8.13
C LEU A 323 14.80 1.34 -7.09
N SER A 324 16.03 1.38 -7.58
CA SER A 324 17.24 1.57 -6.79
C SER A 324 17.29 2.99 -6.20
N LEU A 325 18.21 3.21 -5.26
CA LEU A 325 18.41 4.54 -4.66
C LEU A 325 18.78 5.62 -5.68
N ARG A 326 19.59 5.26 -6.67
CA ARG A 326 19.99 6.20 -7.74
C ARG A 326 18.80 6.57 -8.60
N GLU A 327 17.97 5.60 -8.96
CA GLU A 327 16.77 5.84 -9.75
C GLU A 327 15.72 6.64 -8.97
N LEU A 328 15.59 6.42 -7.66
CA LEU A 328 14.71 7.24 -6.80
C LEU A 328 15.18 8.69 -6.71
N LEU A 329 16.49 8.91 -6.62
CA LEU A 329 17.07 10.25 -6.66
C LEU A 329 16.81 10.93 -8.02
N LEU A 330 17.10 10.22 -9.12
CA LEU A 330 16.84 10.73 -10.48
C LEU A 330 15.36 11.01 -10.70
N LEU A 331 14.47 10.11 -10.30
CA LEU A 331 13.02 10.31 -10.36
C LEU A 331 12.62 11.57 -9.60
N SER A 332 13.17 11.78 -8.39
CA SER A 332 12.87 12.97 -7.59
C SER A 332 13.33 14.26 -8.29
N LEU A 333 14.49 14.23 -8.96
CA LEU A 333 15.02 15.36 -9.73
C LEU A 333 14.20 15.62 -11.00
N TYR A 334 13.84 14.58 -11.76
CA TYR A 334 13.00 14.70 -12.95
C TYR A 334 11.61 15.20 -12.61
N LEU A 335 11.00 14.65 -11.57
CA LEU A 335 9.70 15.09 -11.09
C LEU A 335 9.75 16.56 -10.64
N PHE A 336 10.78 16.95 -9.89
CA PHE A 336 10.98 18.34 -9.51
C PHE A 336 11.21 19.24 -10.74
N GLY A 337 12.00 18.81 -11.72
CA GLY A 337 12.29 19.56 -12.94
C GLY A 337 11.06 19.79 -13.83
N ASN A 338 10.24 18.74 -14.01
CA ASN A 338 9.04 18.76 -14.85
C ASN A 338 7.81 19.33 -14.13
N ALA A 339 7.84 19.44 -12.80
CA ALA A 339 6.76 20.03 -12.04
C ALA A 339 6.53 21.51 -12.41
N SER A 340 5.26 21.93 -12.37
CA SER A 340 4.89 23.34 -12.52
C SER A 340 5.58 24.21 -11.46
N SER A 341 5.80 25.50 -11.74
CA SER A 341 6.43 26.43 -10.79
C SER A 341 5.74 26.44 -9.44
N LYS A 342 4.39 26.33 -9.42
CA LYS A 342 3.63 26.21 -8.18
C LYS A 342 3.94 24.93 -7.41
N CYS A 343 3.99 23.78 -8.10
CA CYS A 343 4.31 22.51 -7.45
C CYS A 343 5.76 22.50 -6.92
N LYS A 344 6.71 23.08 -7.65
CA LYS A 344 8.10 23.32 -7.16
C LYS A 344 8.10 24.15 -5.88
N TRP A 345 7.38 25.27 -5.86
CA TRP A 345 7.22 26.11 -4.68
C TRP A 345 6.59 25.36 -3.51
N ASP A 346 5.55 24.55 -3.75
CA ASP A 346 4.92 23.72 -2.72
C ASP A 346 5.92 22.72 -2.12
N ILE A 347 6.74 22.06 -2.95
CA ILE A 347 7.76 21.12 -2.48
C ILE A 347 8.79 21.84 -1.61
N VAL A 348 9.37 22.95 -2.09
CA VAL A 348 10.42 23.69 -1.38
C VAL A 348 9.91 24.31 -0.08
N SER A 349 8.73 24.92 -0.11
CA SER A 349 8.18 25.63 1.06
C SER A 349 7.57 24.68 2.10
N LYS A 350 6.93 23.58 1.69
CA LYS A 350 6.18 22.71 2.60
C LYS A 350 6.99 21.50 3.09
N CYS A 351 8.04 21.09 2.36
CA CYS A 351 8.78 19.87 2.65
C CYS A 351 10.23 20.01 3.19
N PRO A 352 10.70 21.16 3.74
CA PRO A 352 12.10 21.25 4.20
C PRO A 352 12.37 20.30 5.38
N VAL A 353 11.44 20.20 6.34
CA VAL A 353 11.59 19.31 7.50
C VAL A 353 11.56 17.82 7.10
N PRO A 354 10.59 17.32 6.29
CA PRO A 354 10.65 15.96 5.74
C PRO A 354 11.94 15.66 4.98
N PHE A 355 12.44 16.62 4.19
CA PHE A 355 13.67 16.44 3.41
C PHE A 355 14.89 16.29 4.32
N VAL A 356 15.06 17.18 5.30
CA VAL A 356 16.15 17.10 6.29
C VAL A 356 16.08 15.78 7.07
N ARG A 357 14.87 15.33 7.43
CA ARG A 357 14.68 14.03 8.10
C ARG A 357 15.12 12.87 7.21
N MET A 358 14.72 12.85 5.94
CA MET A 358 15.13 11.83 4.98
C MET A 358 16.66 11.82 4.85
N ALA A 359 17.28 12.99 4.60
CA ALA A 359 18.73 13.12 4.47
C ALA A 359 19.48 12.64 5.72
N GLY A 360 19.02 13.01 6.92
CA GLY A 360 19.59 12.54 8.19
C GLY A 360 19.48 11.02 8.37
N ASN A 361 18.34 10.43 8.03
CA ASN A 361 18.16 8.98 8.07
C ASN A 361 19.07 8.25 7.06
N LEU A 362 19.24 8.81 5.85
CA LEU A 362 20.15 8.26 4.84
C LEU A 362 21.61 8.28 5.33
N ALA A 363 22.03 9.36 6.01
CA ALA A 363 23.36 9.46 6.59
C ALA A 363 23.61 8.41 7.68
N ILE A 364 22.67 8.25 8.63
CA ILE A 364 22.75 7.25 9.71
C ILE A 364 22.76 5.81 9.17
N GLN A 365 22.09 5.55 8.03
CA GLN A 365 22.04 4.22 7.41
C GLN A 365 23.20 3.94 6.45
N SER A 366 24.11 4.90 6.28
CA SER A 366 25.31 4.76 5.44
C SER A 366 26.58 4.51 6.27
N THR A 367 26.52 4.76 7.58
CA THR A 367 27.45 4.29 8.61
C THR A 367 27.04 2.92 9.12
#